data_AF-A0A1Y4QX19-F1
#
_entry.id   AF-A0A1Y4QX19-F1
#
_cell.length_a   1.000
_cell.length_b   1.000
_cell.length_c   1.000
_cell.angle_alpha   90.00
_cell.angle_beta   90.00
_cell.angle_gamma   90.00
#
_symmetry.space_group_name_H-M   'P 1'
#
loop_
_entity.id
_entity.type
_entity.pdbx_description
1 polymer ?
#
loop_
_entity_poly.entity_id
_entity_poly.type
_entity_poly.pdbx_seq_one_letter_code
_entity_poly.pdbx_strand_id
1 'polypeptide(L)'
;MTQKYLQISTTKETRRIFNEYFEKNKEYFGTKASMFRFMVYNLDILTKFNSKIVNPEKKKLEKELREAKEKIMEYELKLGKQKELKAELPENVTDQLDRIEKMVAIIFESDLIKVSDNKTSDKRKYDFDFKF
;
A
#
# COMPACT_ATOMS: atom_id res chain seq x y z
N MET A 1 -23.38 -24.91 -59.10
CA MET A 1 -23.54 -24.40 -57.72
C MET A 1 -22.19 -24.45 -57.03
N THR A 2 -21.54 -23.32 -56.83
CA THR A 2 -20.26 -23.26 -56.10
C THR A 2 -20.53 -23.38 -54.62
N GLN A 3 -20.17 -24.54 -54.03
CA GLN A 3 -20.13 -24.70 -52.58
C GLN A 3 -19.25 -23.58 -52.01
N LYS A 4 -19.85 -22.66 -51.25
CA LYS A 4 -19.11 -21.66 -50.48
C LYS A 4 -18.30 -22.40 -49.43
N TYR A 5 -17.04 -22.68 -49.73
CA TYR A 5 -16.09 -23.13 -48.72
C TYR A 5 -15.96 -22.04 -47.66
N LEU A 6 -15.95 -22.45 -46.39
CA LEU A 6 -15.75 -21.54 -45.26
C LEU A 6 -14.37 -20.90 -45.40
N GLN A 7 -14.33 -19.61 -45.70
CA GLN A 7 -13.09 -18.85 -45.75
C GLN A 7 -12.72 -18.42 -44.33
N ILE A 8 -11.68 -19.05 -43.78
CA ILE A 8 -11.18 -18.72 -42.45
C ILE A 8 -10.05 -17.69 -42.60
N SER A 9 -10.26 -16.49 -42.08
CA SER A 9 -9.21 -15.49 -41.93
C SER A 9 -8.46 -15.71 -40.61
N THR A 10 -7.14 -15.64 -40.64
CA THR A 10 -6.28 -15.75 -39.46
C THR A 10 -5.16 -14.72 -39.55
N THR A 11 -4.58 -14.38 -38.41
CA THR A 11 -3.35 -13.56 -38.39
C THR A 11 -2.19 -14.34 -39.03
N LYS A 12 -1.14 -13.61 -39.45
CA LYS A 12 0.08 -14.23 -40.01
C LYS A 12 0.74 -15.17 -39.00
N GLU A 13 0.75 -14.80 -37.72
CA GLU A 13 1.39 -15.59 -36.68
C GLU A 13 0.63 -16.89 -36.37
N THR A 14 -0.70 -16.82 -36.25
CA THR A 14 -1.51 -18.03 -36.05
C THR A 14 -1.36 -19.01 -37.22
N ARG A 15 -1.28 -18.49 -38.45
CA ARG A 15 -1.03 -19.31 -39.64
C ARG A 15 0.34 -19.99 -39.59
N ARG A 16 1.37 -19.27 -39.12
CA ARG A 16 2.73 -19.80 -38.98
C ARG A 16 2.75 -20.95 -37.99
N ILE A 17 2.23 -20.75 -36.79
CA ILE A 17 2.15 -21.78 -35.73
C ILE A 17 1.39 -23.01 -36.21
N PHE A 18 0.24 -22.82 -36.86
CA PHE A 18 -0.56 -23.93 -37.40
C PHE A 18 0.24 -24.72 -38.45
N ASN A 19 0.91 -24.05 -39.38
CA ASN A 19 1.71 -24.73 -40.39
C ASN A 19 2.92 -25.45 -39.80
N GLU A 20 3.64 -24.84 -38.86
CA GLU A 20 4.78 -25.47 -38.17
C GLU A 20 4.35 -26.74 -37.43
N TYR A 21 3.20 -26.71 -36.75
CA TYR A 21 2.64 -27.88 -36.09
C TYR A 21 2.20 -28.97 -37.08
N PHE A 22 1.59 -28.58 -38.21
CA PHE A 22 1.20 -29.51 -39.26
C PHE A 22 2.41 -30.24 -39.85
N GLU A 23 3.47 -29.53 -40.23
CA GLU A 23 4.64 -30.16 -40.86
C GLU A 23 5.32 -31.18 -39.94
N LYS A 24 5.36 -30.91 -38.64
CA LYS A 24 5.91 -31.85 -37.64
C LYS A 24 5.06 -33.11 -37.45
N ASN A 25 3.75 -33.03 -37.70
CA ASN A 25 2.80 -34.11 -37.41
C ASN A 25 2.07 -34.59 -38.67
N LYS A 26 2.64 -34.32 -39.85
CA LYS A 26 2.00 -34.53 -41.14
C LYS A 26 1.63 -35.99 -41.38
N GLU A 27 2.44 -36.91 -40.88
CA GLU A 27 2.20 -38.37 -40.95
C GLU A 27 0.91 -38.78 -40.24
N TYR A 28 0.57 -38.13 -39.12
CA TYR A 28 -0.61 -38.44 -38.32
C TYR A 28 -1.89 -37.81 -38.88
N PHE A 29 -1.80 -36.58 -39.39
CA PHE A 29 -2.99 -35.85 -39.84
C PHE A 29 -3.28 -36.01 -41.33
N GLY A 30 -2.27 -36.33 -42.15
CA GLY A 30 -2.34 -36.45 -43.61
C GLY A 30 -2.53 -35.09 -44.31
N THR A 31 -3.57 -34.33 -43.94
CA THR A 31 -3.89 -33.03 -44.52
C THR A 31 -4.12 -31.95 -43.46
N LYS A 32 -3.88 -30.69 -43.84
CA LYS A 32 -4.17 -29.52 -42.98
C LYS A 32 -5.65 -29.44 -42.62
N ALA A 33 -6.55 -29.85 -43.52
CA ALA A 33 -7.98 -29.88 -43.26
C ALA A 33 -8.35 -30.91 -42.17
N SER A 34 -7.72 -32.09 -42.20
CA SER A 34 -7.90 -33.11 -41.15
C SER A 34 -7.41 -32.61 -39.80
N MET A 35 -6.23 -31.97 -39.76
CA MET A 35 -5.71 -31.37 -38.53
C MET A 35 -6.63 -30.28 -37.99
N PHE A 36 -7.12 -29.40 -38.86
CA PHE A 36 -8.07 -28.35 -38.48
C PHE A 36 -9.35 -28.94 -37.87
N ARG A 37 -9.94 -29.96 -38.53
CA ARG A 37 -11.14 -30.65 -38.01
C ARG A 37 -10.87 -31.31 -36.66
N PHE A 38 -9.71 -31.94 -36.50
CA PHE A 38 -9.31 -32.54 -35.23
C PHE A 38 -9.19 -31.49 -34.11
N MET A 39 -8.55 -30.36 -34.37
CA MET A 39 -8.43 -29.27 -33.39
C MET A 39 -9.79 -28.68 -33.01
N VAL A 40 -10.68 -28.48 -33.99
CA VAL A 40 -12.04 -27.97 -33.74
C VAL A 40 -12.91 -29.00 -33.00
N TYR A 41 -12.78 -30.28 -33.32
CA TYR A 41 -13.53 -31.33 -32.63
C TYR A 41 -13.13 -31.44 -31.16
N ASN A 42 -11.84 -31.24 -30.85
CA ASN A 42 -11.32 -31.30 -29.48
C ASN A 42 -11.28 -29.94 -28.78
N LEU A 43 -11.92 -28.91 -29.33
CA LEU A 43 -11.80 -27.54 -28.81
C LEU A 43 -12.38 -27.42 -27.39
N ASP A 44 -13.40 -28.19 -27.06
CA ASP A 44 -14.00 -28.29 -25.73
C ASP A 44 -13.04 -28.89 -24.69
N ILE A 45 -12.24 -29.87 -25.09
CA ILE A 45 -11.19 -30.47 -24.25
C ILE A 45 -10.01 -29.51 -24.11
N LEU A 46 -9.59 -28.89 -25.22
CA LEU A 46 -8.48 -27.93 -25.25
C LEU A 46 -8.78 -26.67 -24.42
N THR A 47 -10.01 -26.18 -24.46
CA THR A 47 -10.45 -25.03 -23.63
C THR A 47 -10.47 -25.39 -22.14
N LYS A 48 -10.88 -26.61 -21.77
CA LYS A 48 -10.77 -27.13 -20.40
C LYS A 48 -9.31 -27.24 -19.95
N PHE A 49 -8.39 -27.64 -20.82
CA PHE A 49 -6.96 -27.64 -20.52
C PHE A 49 -6.41 -26.21 -20.33
N ASN A 50 -6.79 -25.27 -21.19
CA ASN A 50 -6.40 -23.85 -21.04
C ASN A 50 -6.85 -23.25 -19.70
N SER A 51 -8.00 -23.66 -19.15
CA SER A 51 -8.46 -23.23 -17.82
C SER A 51 -7.58 -23.74 -16.66
N LYS A 52 -6.81 -24.82 -16.88
CA LYS A 52 -5.85 -25.40 -15.93
C LYS A 52 -4.40 -24.96 -16.18
N ILE A 53 -4.12 -24.25 -17.27
CA ILE A 53 -2.80 -23.65 -17.48
C ILE A 53 -2.72 -22.48 -16.51
N VAL A 54 -2.13 -22.75 -15.35
CA VAL A 54 -1.67 -21.73 -14.41
C VAL A 54 -0.73 -20.82 -15.19
N ASN A 55 -1.23 -19.67 -15.64
CA ASN A 55 -0.43 -18.68 -16.33
C ASN A 55 0.73 -18.31 -15.38
N PRO A 56 2.00 -18.58 -15.74
CA PRO A 56 3.14 -18.32 -14.86
C PRO A 56 3.21 -16.84 -14.45
N GLU A 57 2.74 -15.93 -15.30
CA GLU A 57 2.59 -14.51 -14.97
C GLU A 57 1.54 -14.28 -13.88
N LYS A 58 0.39 -14.97 -13.95
CA LYS A 58 -0.65 -14.89 -12.91
C LYS A 58 -0.13 -15.38 -11.56
N LYS A 59 0.64 -16.46 -11.54
CA LYS A 59 1.26 -16.99 -10.30
C LYS A 59 2.30 -16.02 -9.72
N LYS A 60 3.07 -15.34 -10.59
CA LYS A 60 4.03 -14.32 -10.18
C LYS A 60 3.31 -13.08 -9.60
N LEU A 61 2.26 -12.61 -10.29
CA LEU A 61 1.42 -11.49 -9.84
C LEU A 61 0.71 -11.80 -8.52
N GLU A 62 0.21 -13.02 -8.31
CA GLU A 62 -0.40 -13.44 -7.04
C GLU A 62 0.61 -13.44 -5.89
N LYS A 63 1.87 -13.82 -6.16
CA LYS A 63 2.96 -13.75 -5.18
C LYS A 63 3.30 -12.29 -4.83
N GLU A 64 3.47 -11.44 -5.84
CA GLU A 64 3.73 -10.00 -5.66
C GLU A 64 2.58 -9.30 -4.90
N LEU A 65 1.33 -9.67 -5.20
CA LEU A 65 0.16 -9.14 -4.50
C LEU A 65 0.16 -9.51 -3.01
N ARG A 66 0.56 -10.74 -2.66
CA ARG A 66 0.68 -11.18 -1.27
C ARG A 66 1.79 -10.43 -0.55
N GLU A 67 2.97 -10.29 -1.16
CA GLU A 67 4.08 -9.54 -0.58
C GLU A 67 3.73 -8.05 -0.38
N ALA A 68 2.97 -7.46 -1.32
CA ALA A 68 2.48 -6.09 -1.19
C ALA A 68 1.50 -5.96 -0.02
N LYS A 69 0.57 -6.91 0.16
CA LYS A 69 -0.36 -6.93 1.31
C LYS A 69 0.36 -7.05 2.65
N GLU A 70 1.38 -7.91 2.73
CA GLU A 70 2.19 -8.06 3.94
C GLU A 70 2.92 -6.76 4.30
N LYS A 71 3.52 -6.09 3.30
CA LYS A 71 4.16 -4.78 3.51
C LYS A 71 3.18 -3.71 3.96
N ILE A 72 1.98 -3.65 3.37
CA ILE A 72 0.93 -2.70 3.79
C ILE A 72 0.58 -2.91 5.26
N MET A 73 0.35 -4.16 5.67
CA MET A 73 0.05 -4.49 7.06
C MET A 73 1.18 -4.09 8.02
N GLU A 74 2.44 -4.29 7.62
CA GLU A 74 3.60 -3.85 8.40
C GLU A 74 3.66 -2.31 8.54
N TYR A 75 3.37 -1.58 7.46
CA TYR A 75 3.30 -0.12 7.49
C TYR A 75 2.16 0.40 8.36
N GLU A 76 0.98 -0.23 8.29
CA GLU A 76 -0.16 0.11 9.15
C GLU A 76 0.17 -0.10 10.63
N LEU A 77 0.85 -1.20 10.97
CA LEU A 77 1.30 -1.46 12.34
C LEU A 77 2.31 -0.40 12.82
N LYS A 78 3.29 -0.03 11.96
CA LYS A 78 4.26 1.04 12.28
C LYS A 78 3.57 2.38 12.47
N LEU A 79 2.57 2.69 11.65
CA LEU A 79 1.78 3.92 11.76
C LEU A 79 0.96 3.95 13.05
N GLY A 80 0.36 2.82 13.44
CA GLY A 80 -0.34 2.66 14.73
C GLY A 80 0.56 2.98 15.91
N LYS A 81 1.75 2.35 15.96
CA LYS A 81 2.75 2.60 17.01
C LYS A 81 3.23 4.04 17.05
N GLN A 82 3.40 4.70 15.90
CA GLN A 82 3.75 6.13 15.87
C GLN A 82 2.61 7.03 16.38
N LYS A 83 1.36 6.66 16.14
CA LYS A 83 0.20 7.40 16.69
C LYS A 83 0.10 7.22 18.20
N GLU A 84 0.33 6.02 18.71
CA GLU A 84 0.40 5.74 20.15
C GLU A 84 1.55 6.51 20.80
N LEU A 85 2.76 6.45 20.24
CA LEU A 85 3.90 7.24 20.73
C LEU A 85 3.63 8.75 20.69
N LYS A 86 2.90 9.27 19.70
CA LYS A 86 2.47 10.68 19.66
C LYS A 86 1.38 11.01 20.68
N ALA A 87 0.53 10.05 21.03
CA ALA A 87 -0.45 10.21 22.11
C ALA A 87 0.21 10.13 23.50
N GLU A 88 1.33 9.41 23.61
CA GLU A 88 2.16 9.30 24.81
C GLU A 88 3.27 10.37 24.91
N LEU A 89 3.43 11.23 23.90
CA LEU A 89 4.39 12.32 23.95
C LEU A 89 3.99 13.30 25.09
N PRO A 90 4.97 13.80 25.86
CA PRO A 90 4.72 14.49 27.11
C PRO A 90 4.04 15.84 26.86
N GLU A 91 3.18 16.21 27.81
CA GLU A 91 2.49 17.50 27.98
C GLU A 91 2.88 18.57 26.94
N ASN A 92 1.90 18.98 26.12
CA ASN A 92 2.09 19.98 25.08
C ASN A 92 2.76 21.21 25.69
N VAL A 93 3.73 21.82 24.98
CA VAL A 93 4.45 23.01 25.45
C VAL A 93 3.48 24.13 25.87
N THR A 94 2.29 24.17 25.26
CA THR A 94 1.19 25.06 25.68
C THR A 94 0.66 24.77 27.07
N ASP A 95 0.57 23.50 27.47
CA ASP A 95 0.07 23.08 28.79
C ASP A 95 1.12 23.38 29.87
N GLN A 96 2.41 23.26 29.52
CA GLN A 96 3.51 23.68 30.39
C GLN A 96 3.54 25.22 30.55
N LEU A 97 3.32 25.97 29.47
CA LEU A 97 3.20 27.43 29.52
C LEU A 97 2.01 27.87 30.38
N ASP A 98 0.83 27.26 30.22
CA ASP A 98 -0.37 27.59 31.02
C ASP A 98 -0.18 27.30 32.51
N ARG A 99 0.55 26.22 32.86
CA ARG A 99 0.94 25.95 34.25
C ARG A 99 1.91 26.98 34.80
N ILE A 100 2.90 27.39 34.02
CA ILE A 100 3.86 28.43 34.43
C ILE A 100 3.13 29.76 34.62
N GLU A 101 2.24 30.15 33.70
CA GLU A 101 1.42 31.36 33.84
C GLU A 101 0.59 31.34 35.12
N LYS A 102 -0.07 30.21 35.43
CA LYS A 102 -0.82 30.04 36.68
C LYS A 102 0.08 30.12 37.93
N MET A 103 1.25 29.48 37.91
CA MET A 103 2.19 29.58 39.04
C MET A 103 2.69 31.02 39.24
N VAL A 104 3.02 31.71 38.14
CA VAL A 104 3.46 33.10 38.17
C VAL A 104 2.36 34.02 38.72
N ALA A 105 1.12 33.84 38.29
CA ALA A 105 -0.03 34.59 38.82
C ALA A 105 -0.19 34.37 40.34
N ILE A 106 -0.11 33.13 40.82
CA ILE A 106 -0.20 32.80 42.25
C ILE A 106 0.94 33.46 43.05
N ILE A 107 2.17 33.46 42.53
CA ILE A 107 3.31 34.11 43.20
C ILE A 107 3.07 35.62 43.31
N PHE A 108 2.65 36.27 42.23
CA PHE A 108 2.37 37.70 42.24
C PHE A 108 1.20 38.06 43.16
N GLU A 109 0.13 37.26 43.19
CA GLU A 109 -0.98 37.45 44.13
C GLU A 109 -0.50 37.26 45.59
N SER A 110 0.32 36.25 45.85
CA SER A 110 0.88 35.98 47.18
C SER A 110 1.82 37.09 47.65
N ASP A 111 2.62 37.67 46.76
CA ASP A 111 3.51 38.79 47.08
C ASP A 111 2.74 40.11 47.21
N LEU A 112 1.66 40.32 46.48
CA LEU A 112 0.74 41.45 46.70
C LEU A 112 0.07 41.38 48.08
N ILE A 113 -0.32 40.19 48.53
CA ILE A 113 -0.87 39.97 49.88
C ILE A 113 0.19 40.30 50.94
N LYS A 114 1.44 39.82 50.78
CA LYS A 114 2.56 40.14 51.71
C LYS A 114 2.91 41.63 51.76
N VAL A 115 2.80 42.36 50.64
CA VAL A 115 3.03 43.82 50.62
C VAL A 115 1.87 44.58 51.26
N SER A 116 0.63 44.07 51.18
CA SER A 116 -0.53 44.67 51.83
C SER A 116 -0.55 44.46 53.35
N ASP A 117 -0.07 43.30 53.83
CA ASP A 117 0.04 42.99 55.25
C ASP A 117 1.22 43.70 55.94
N ASN A 118 2.25 44.12 55.17
CA ASN A 118 3.41 44.84 55.67
C ASN A 118 3.32 46.37 55.56
N LYS A 119 2.15 46.95 55.84
CA LYS A 119 2.08 48.35 56.30
C LYS A 119 2.54 48.48 57.77
N THR A 120 3.71 47.94 58.08
CA THR A 120 4.52 48.36 59.23
C THR A 120 5.96 47.92 58.98
N SER A 121 6.83 48.92 58.76
CA SER A 121 8.30 48.90 58.90
C SER A 121 9.07 47.74 58.22
N ASP A 122 9.78 47.99 57.11
CA ASP A 122 11.17 48.46 57.17
C ASP A 122 11.76 48.61 55.74
N LYS A 123 12.61 49.61 55.56
CA LYS A 123 13.27 49.89 54.26
C LYS A 123 14.32 48.81 53.96
N ARG A 124 14.06 47.91 53.01
CA ARG A 124 15.15 47.17 52.35
C ARG A 124 15.00 47.21 50.83
N LYS A 125 16.01 47.84 50.22
CA LYS A 125 16.24 47.89 48.77
C LYS A 125 16.35 46.46 48.24
N TYR A 126 15.59 46.15 47.20
CA TYR A 126 15.76 44.93 46.44
C TYR A 126 16.90 45.16 45.44
N ASP A 127 18.10 44.68 45.75
CA ASP A 127 19.19 44.58 44.78
C ASP A 127 19.03 43.23 44.06
N PHE A 128 18.70 43.29 42.76
CA PHE A 128 18.72 42.12 41.88
C PHE A 128 20.04 42.13 41.11
N ASP A 129 20.98 41.30 41.56
CA ASP A 129 22.28 41.13 40.92
C ASP A 129 22.17 40.04 39.83
N PHE A 130 22.03 40.46 38.58
CA PHE A 130 22.10 39.55 37.43
C PHE A 130 23.54 39.50 36.93
N LYS A 131 24.23 38.39 37.20
CA LYS A 131 25.51 38.08 36.56
C LYS A 131 25.24 37.49 35.17
N PHE A 132 25.71 38.18 34.14
CA PHE A 132 25.83 37.66 32.76
C PHE A 132 27.02 36.70 32.65
#